data_AF-A0A1B1UDP7-F1
#
_entry.id   AF-A0A1B1UDP7-F1
#
_cell.length_a   1.000
_cell.length_b   1.000
_cell.length_c   1.000
_cell.angle_alpha   90.00
_cell.angle_beta   90.00
_cell.angle_gamma   90.00
#
_symmetry.space_group_name_H-M   'P 1'
#
loop_
_entity.id
_entity.type
_entity.pdbx_description
1 polymer ?
#
loop_
_entity_poly.entity_id
_entity_poly.type
_entity_poly.pdbx_seq_one_letter_code
_entity_poly.pdbx_strand_id
1 'polypeptide(L)'
;MPSVGGEKGPSIVSETKASEIDYDALLVLIECMEQTPPLSREEIVDLSASQHAVAERMLATGETWNQASSGPAFLSLDEGEFRNHLKGIDNDLGEQTAIVAESFARYLKMGEVPAPYYPWRIAIILRREKRPELEKRFLATWCQHFPSGNGARYGQLVDRFRKLV
;
A
#
# COMPACT_ATOMS: atom_id res chain seq x y z
N MET A 1 67.57 -7.12 -11.73
CA MET A 1 67.33 -6.15 -10.63
C MET A 1 67.33 -4.75 -11.21
N PRO A 2 66.52 -3.76 -10.79
CA PRO A 2 65.33 -3.68 -9.91
C PRO A 2 64.01 -3.41 -10.73
N SER A 3 62.74 -3.60 -10.29
CA SER A 3 61.90 -2.94 -9.24
C SER A 3 61.82 -1.41 -9.42
N VAL A 4 60.71 -0.66 -9.40
CA VAL A 4 59.38 -0.67 -8.74
C VAL A 4 58.49 0.28 -9.58
N GLY A 5 57.22 0.01 -9.86
CA GLY A 5 56.15 0.68 -9.09
C GLY A 5 54.89 0.85 -9.93
N GLY A 6 53.86 0.06 -9.60
CA GLY A 6 52.52 0.23 -10.14
C GLY A 6 51.78 1.30 -9.34
N GLU A 7 51.30 2.33 -10.03
CA GLU A 7 50.35 3.28 -9.47
C GLU A 7 48.97 2.62 -9.45
N LYS A 8 48.55 2.20 -8.24
CA LYS A 8 47.13 1.96 -7.96
C LYS A 8 46.45 3.33 -7.87
N GLY A 9 45.75 3.70 -8.94
CA GLY A 9 44.79 4.79 -8.90
C GLY A 9 43.75 4.57 -7.79
N PRO A 10 43.23 5.64 -7.18
CA PRO A 10 42.28 5.53 -6.09
C PRO A 10 41.03 4.78 -6.56
N SER A 11 40.76 3.66 -5.90
CA SER A 11 39.54 2.90 -6.04
C SER A 11 38.40 3.77 -5.53
N ILE A 12 37.60 4.33 -6.44
CA ILE A 12 36.34 4.98 -6.09
C ILE A 12 35.39 3.84 -5.73
N VAL A 13 35.47 3.40 -4.47
CA VAL A 13 34.45 2.57 -3.87
C VAL A 13 33.25 3.49 -3.76
N SER A 14 32.34 3.36 -4.73
CA SER A 14 31.03 4.00 -4.68
C SER A 14 30.32 3.37 -3.49
N GLU A 15 30.41 4.02 -2.33
CA GLU A 15 29.56 3.73 -1.19
C GLU A 15 28.13 3.97 -1.65
N THR A 16 27.45 2.88 -2.03
CA THR A 16 26.01 2.85 -2.17
C THR A 16 25.44 3.16 -0.79
N LYS A 17 25.21 4.45 -0.51
CA LYS A 17 24.39 4.89 0.62
C LYS A 17 23.11 4.07 0.56
N ALA A 18 22.84 3.30 1.60
CA ALA A 18 21.50 2.76 1.83
C ALA A 18 20.57 3.97 1.76
N SER A 19 19.70 4.00 0.76
CA SER A 19 18.68 5.05 0.65
C SER A 19 17.87 4.97 1.94
N GLU A 20 17.93 6.03 2.74
CA GLU A 20 17.11 6.15 3.93
C GLU A 20 15.66 6.08 3.48
N ILE A 21 14.92 5.06 3.94
CA ILE A 21 13.52 4.91 3.59
C ILE A 21 12.76 6.07 4.22
N ASP A 22 12.02 6.81 3.39
CA ASP A 22 11.13 7.86 3.83
C ASP A 22 9.84 7.25 4.39
N TYR A 23 9.48 7.64 5.62
CA TYR A 23 8.29 7.18 6.33
C TYR A 23 7.21 8.26 6.44
N ASP A 24 7.46 9.49 5.98
CA ASP A 24 6.57 10.64 6.21
C ASP A 24 5.19 10.40 5.61
N ALA A 25 5.13 9.90 4.38
CA ALA A 25 3.86 9.54 3.73
C ALA A 25 3.06 8.49 4.53
N LEU A 26 3.74 7.51 5.13
CA LEU A 26 3.10 6.48 5.95
C LEU A 26 2.60 7.07 7.27
N LEU A 27 3.37 7.97 7.90
CA LEU A 27 2.95 8.64 9.12
C LEU A 27 1.71 9.50 8.88
N VAL A 28 1.67 10.25 7.78
CA VAL A 28 0.50 11.03 7.37
C VAL A 28 -0.71 10.13 7.14
N LEU A 29 -0.54 8.99 6.48
CA LEU A 29 -1.61 8.01 6.29
C LEU A 29 -2.12 7.46 7.63
N ILE A 30 -1.22 7.08 8.53
CA ILE A 30 -1.58 6.56 9.86
C ILE A 30 -2.38 7.61 10.63
N GLU A 31 -1.91 8.86 10.68
CA GLU A 31 -2.61 9.95 11.37
C GLU A 31 -3.99 10.21 10.78
N CYS A 32 -4.11 10.20 9.45
CA CYS A 32 -5.40 10.32 8.77
C CYS A 32 -6.36 9.20 9.18
N MET A 33 -5.88 7.94 9.22
CA MET A 33 -6.69 6.80 9.63
C MET A 33 -7.08 6.84 11.12
N GLU A 34 -6.20 7.33 12.01
CA GLU A 34 -6.49 7.50 13.44
C GLU A 34 -7.56 8.55 13.70
N GLN A 35 -7.54 9.63 12.93
CA GLN A 35 -8.49 10.74 13.08
C GLN A 35 -9.84 10.46 12.40
N THR A 36 -9.92 9.42 11.57
CA THR A 36 -11.12 9.06 10.83
C THR A 36 -11.79 7.85 11.47
N PRO A 37 -13.03 7.98 11.98
CA PRO A 37 -13.80 6.83 12.44
C PRO A 37 -14.07 5.82 11.31
N PRO A 38 -14.10 4.51 11.58
CA PRO A 38 -14.57 3.53 10.59
C PRO A 38 -16.01 3.82 10.17
N LEU A 39 -16.34 3.59 8.90
CA LEU A 39 -17.71 3.72 8.43
C LEU A 39 -18.60 2.66 9.10
N SER A 40 -19.76 3.09 9.55
CA SER A 40 -20.82 2.20 9.98
C SER A 40 -21.34 1.36 8.81
N ARG A 41 -22.02 0.26 9.14
CA ARG A 41 -22.64 -0.60 8.12
C ARG A 41 -23.69 0.17 7.30
N GLU A 42 -24.42 1.08 7.93
CA GLU A 42 -25.44 1.91 7.29
C GLU A 42 -24.79 2.86 6.28
N GLU A 43 -23.71 3.55 6.66
CA GLU A 43 -22.95 4.42 5.74
C GLU A 43 -22.40 3.63 4.54
N ILE A 44 -21.87 2.43 4.74
CA ILE A 44 -21.40 1.58 3.62
C ILE A 44 -22.56 1.22 2.67
N VAL A 45 -23.74 0.94 3.21
CA VAL A 45 -24.93 0.62 2.41
C VAL A 45 -25.42 1.86 1.66
N ASP A 46 -25.43 3.04 2.29
CA ASP A 46 -25.82 4.29 1.62
C ASP A 46 -24.85 4.65 0.49
N LEU A 47 -23.56 4.38 0.68
CA LEU A 47 -22.54 4.55 -0.35
C LEU A 47 -22.64 3.52 -1.48
N SER A 48 -23.42 2.43 -1.33
CA SER A 48 -23.66 1.47 -2.42
C SER A 48 -24.39 2.09 -3.62
N ALA A 49 -25.17 3.16 -3.42
CA ALA A 49 -25.75 3.94 -4.51
C ALA A 49 -24.66 4.56 -5.41
N SER A 50 -23.53 4.98 -4.83
CA SER A 50 -22.38 5.47 -5.60
C SER A 50 -21.73 4.36 -6.40
N GLN A 51 -21.71 3.12 -5.87
CA GLN A 51 -21.22 1.95 -6.61
C GLN A 51 -22.15 1.59 -7.77
N HIS A 52 -23.48 1.71 -7.59
CA HIS A 52 -24.43 1.54 -8.69
C HIS A 52 -24.22 2.57 -9.80
N ALA A 53 -23.98 3.84 -9.47
CA ALA A 53 -23.69 4.86 -10.47
C ALA A 53 -22.41 4.55 -11.29
N VAL A 54 -21.40 3.94 -10.67
CA VAL A 54 -20.21 3.43 -11.38
C VAL A 54 -20.59 2.29 -12.33
N ALA A 55 -21.38 1.32 -11.86
CA ALA A 55 -21.83 0.21 -12.69
C ALA A 55 -22.69 0.67 -13.89
N GLU A 56 -23.58 1.63 -13.69
CA GLU A 56 -24.36 2.24 -14.78
C GLU A 56 -23.45 2.92 -15.80
N ARG A 57 -22.41 3.63 -15.36
CA ARG A 57 -21.42 4.23 -16.27
C ARG A 57 -20.67 3.18 -17.08
N MET A 58 -20.23 2.08 -16.44
CA MET A 58 -19.58 0.97 -17.13
C MET A 58 -20.49 0.40 -18.23
N LEU A 59 -21.77 0.19 -17.92
CA LEU A 59 -22.74 -0.32 -18.90
C LEU A 59 -23.00 0.67 -20.04
N ALA A 60 -23.03 1.97 -19.75
CA ALA A 60 -23.30 3.01 -20.75
C ALA A 60 -22.11 3.31 -21.67
N THR A 61 -20.87 3.21 -21.17
CA THR A 61 -19.65 3.67 -21.86
C THR A 61 -18.72 2.54 -22.30
N GLY A 62 -18.89 1.34 -21.74
CA GLY A 62 -17.93 0.24 -21.90
C GLY A 62 -16.65 0.40 -21.07
N GLU A 63 -16.59 1.40 -20.17
CA GLU A 63 -15.48 1.58 -19.24
C GLU A 63 -15.31 0.36 -18.32
N THR A 64 -14.06 0.04 -18.00
CA THR A 64 -13.75 -0.91 -16.92
C THR A 64 -14.09 -0.30 -15.56
N TRP A 65 -14.29 -1.15 -14.54
CA TRP A 65 -14.54 -0.67 -13.17
C TRP A 65 -13.51 0.35 -12.73
N ASN A 66 -12.22 0.09 -13.02
CA ASN A 66 -11.12 0.97 -12.65
C ASN A 66 -11.22 2.37 -13.29
N GLN A 67 -11.64 2.44 -14.55
CA GLN A 67 -11.84 3.72 -15.25
C GLN A 67 -13.04 4.47 -14.67
N ALA A 68 -14.14 3.76 -14.42
CA ALA A 68 -15.37 4.36 -13.92
C ALA A 68 -15.28 4.79 -12.43
N SER A 69 -14.52 4.05 -11.61
CA SER A 69 -14.30 4.33 -10.19
C SER A 69 -13.07 5.19 -9.90
N SER A 70 -12.28 5.54 -10.92
CA SER A 70 -11.00 6.23 -10.79
C SER A 70 -10.04 5.49 -9.85
N GLY A 71 -9.95 4.16 -10.00
CA GLY A 71 -8.97 3.36 -9.30
C GLY A 71 -7.55 3.56 -9.85
N PRO A 72 -6.52 2.96 -9.23
CA PRO A 72 -5.14 3.22 -9.60
C PRO A 72 -4.89 2.84 -11.05
N ALA A 73 -4.17 3.69 -11.79
CA ALA A 73 -3.97 3.52 -13.23
C ALA A 73 -3.35 2.15 -13.59
N PHE A 74 -2.52 1.60 -12.71
CA PHE A 74 -1.86 0.31 -12.95
C PHE A 74 -2.83 -0.88 -13.04
N LEU A 75 -4.05 -0.77 -12.52
CA LEU A 75 -5.08 -1.82 -12.65
C LEU A 75 -5.68 -1.91 -14.07
N SER A 76 -5.40 -0.93 -14.93
CA SER A 76 -5.80 -0.93 -16.34
C SER A 76 -4.68 -1.35 -17.29
N LEU A 77 -3.50 -1.73 -16.77
CA LEU A 77 -2.39 -2.26 -17.57
C LEU A 77 -2.70 -3.65 -18.11
N ASP A 78 -2.00 -4.04 -19.18
CA ASP A 78 -2.04 -5.43 -19.62
C ASP A 78 -1.41 -6.37 -18.57
N GLU A 79 -1.66 -7.68 -18.69
CA GLU A 79 -1.22 -8.66 -17.68
C GLU A 79 0.31 -8.68 -17.48
N GLY A 80 1.09 -8.44 -18.54
CA GLY A 80 2.55 -8.44 -18.49
C GLY A 80 3.09 -7.20 -17.77
N GLU A 81 2.60 -6.03 -18.17
CA GLU A 81 2.90 -4.74 -17.57
C GLU A 81 2.46 -4.68 -16.11
N PHE A 82 1.25 -5.16 -15.81
CA PHE A 82 0.71 -5.26 -14.46
C PHE A 82 1.62 -6.09 -13.56
N ARG A 83 2.04 -7.29 -14.01
CA ARG A 83 2.95 -8.15 -13.25
C ARG A 83 4.31 -7.50 -13.03
N ASN A 84 4.83 -6.79 -14.03
CA ASN A 84 6.10 -6.09 -13.91
C ASN A 84 6.00 -4.92 -12.94
N HIS A 85 4.90 -4.16 -12.99
CA HIS A 85 4.62 -3.09 -12.05
C HIS A 85 4.53 -3.64 -10.61
N LEU A 86 3.73 -4.70 -10.38
CA LEU A 86 3.61 -5.33 -9.06
C LEU A 86 4.96 -5.80 -8.50
N LYS A 87 5.85 -6.32 -9.34
CA LYS A 87 7.21 -6.70 -8.93
C LYS A 87 8.06 -5.48 -8.58
N GLY A 88 7.93 -4.40 -9.35
CA GLY A 88 8.66 -3.15 -9.13
C GLY A 88 8.33 -2.51 -7.78
N ILE A 89 7.05 -2.51 -7.40
CA ILE A 89 6.59 -1.86 -6.16
C ILE A 89 6.67 -2.77 -4.92
N ASP A 90 7.03 -4.05 -5.05
CA ASP A 90 6.93 -5.05 -3.96
C ASP A 90 7.68 -4.61 -2.68
N ASN A 91 8.78 -3.87 -2.84
CA ASN A 91 9.61 -3.36 -1.74
C ASN A 91 9.63 -1.84 -1.61
N ASP A 92 8.79 -1.13 -2.38
CA ASP A 92 8.71 0.32 -2.35
C ASP A 92 7.68 0.76 -1.31
N LEU A 93 8.14 1.32 -0.19
CA LEU A 93 7.23 1.75 0.87
C LEU A 93 6.33 2.91 0.41
N GLY A 94 6.85 3.82 -0.41
CA GLY A 94 6.14 5.01 -0.86
C GLY A 94 4.96 4.62 -1.76
N GLU A 95 5.22 3.79 -2.77
CA GLU A 95 4.18 3.30 -3.69
C GLU A 95 3.13 2.45 -2.96
N GLN A 96 3.56 1.54 -2.08
CA GLN A 96 2.61 0.74 -1.28
C GLN A 96 1.73 1.63 -0.40
N THR A 97 2.30 2.68 0.19
CA THR A 97 1.58 3.66 1.01
C THR A 97 0.61 4.49 0.18
N ALA A 98 1.02 4.97 -0.99
CA ALA A 98 0.18 5.75 -1.90
C ALA A 98 -1.06 4.94 -2.32
N ILE A 99 -0.88 3.67 -2.69
CA ILE A 99 -1.98 2.77 -3.07
C ILE A 99 -2.96 2.57 -1.91
N VAL A 100 -2.46 2.41 -0.68
CA VAL A 100 -3.32 2.28 0.50
C VAL A 100 -4.05 3.58 0.80
N ALA A 101 -3.38 4.73 0.67
CA ALA A 101 -4.00 6.05 0.88
C ALA A 101 -5.14 6.32 -0.13
N GLU A 102 -4.92 6.04 -1.41
CA GLU A 102 -5.95 6.15 -2.45
C GLU A 102 -7.12 5.20 -2.18
N SER A 103 -6.82 3.96 -1.80
CA SER A 103 -7.86 2.98 -1.51
C SER A 103 -8.66 3.34 -0.26
N PHE A 104 -8.01 3.91 0.76
CA PHE A 104 -8.68 4.43 1.95
C PHE A 104 -9.58 5.63 1.61
N ALA A 105 -9.13 6.54 0.76
CA ALA A 105 -9.96 7.64 0.28
C ALA A 105 -11.20 7.14 -0.50
N ARG A 106 -11.04 6.10 -1.35
CA ARG A 106 -12.18 5.47 -2.03
C ARG A 106 -13.13 4.75 -1.08
N TYR A 107 -12.60 4.09 -0.05
CA TYR A 107 -13.43 3.50 1.00
C TYR A 107 -14.33 4.54 1.66
N LEU A 108 -13.79 5.69 2.05
CA LEU A 108 -14.58 6.78 2.65
C LEU A 108 -15.60 7.39 1.69
N LYS A 109 -15.26 7.46 0.40
CA LYS A 109 -16.12 8.08 -0.63
C LYS A 109 -17.21 7.15 -1.17
N MET A 110 -16.94 5.85 -1.25
CA MET A 110 -17.74 4.90 -2.04
C MET A 110 -18.05 3.60 -1.29
N GLY A 111 -17.53 3.40 -0.07
CA GLY A 111 -17.67 2.16 0.69
C GLY A 111 -16.87 0.99 0.09
N GLU A 112 -15.95 1.25 -0.85
CA GLU A 112 -15.13 0.20 -1.47
C GLU A 112 -14.06 -0.28 -0.48
N VAL A 113 -14.22 -1.51 0.03
CA VAL A 113 -13.27 -2.07 0.99
C VAL A 113 -11.92 -2.36 0.29
N PRO A 114 -10.79 -1.77 0.75
CA PRO A 114 -9.50 -1.91 0.09
C PRO A 114 -8.95 -3.33 0.08
N ALA A 115 -8.16 -3.73 -0.92
CA ALA A 115 -7.53 -5.06 -0.92
C ALA A 115 -6.43 -5.19 0.15
N PRO A 116 -6.30 -6.34 0.85
CA PRO A 116 -5.35 -6.52 1.94
C PRO A 116 -3.89 -6.76 1.47
N TYR A 117 -3.62 -6.78 0.16
CA TYR A 117 -2.30 -7.08 -0.39
C TYR A 117 -1.28 -5.99 -0.04
N TYR A 118 -1.58 -4.72 -0.33
CA TYR A 118 -0.66 -3.60 -0.13
C TYR A 118 -0.40 -3.29 1.37
N PRO A 119 -1.41 -3.30 2.26
CA PRO A 119 -1.18 -3.22 3.71
C PRO A 119 -0.29 -4.34 4.23
N TRP A 120 -0.45 -5.56 3.70
CA TRP A 120 0.43 -6.68 4.04
C TRP A 120 1.89 -6.41 3.63
N ARG A 121 2.12 -5.84 2.43
CA ARG A 121 3.46 -5.46 2.00
C ARG A 121 4.08 -4.38 2.90
N ILE A 122 3.32 -3.34 3.27
CA ILE A 122 3.78 -2.31 4.22
C ILE A 122 4.26 -2.96 5.52
N ALA A 123 3.45 -3.86 6.13
CA ALA A 123 3.83 -4.53 7.37
C ALA A 123 5.09 -5.40 7.23
N ILE A 124 5.28 -6.05 6.08
CA ILE A 124 6.50 -6.83 5.78
C ILE A 124 7.71 -5.92 5.62
N ILE A 125 7.58 -4.79 4.93
CA ILE A 125 8.64 -3.79 4.77
C ILE A 125 9.04 -3.26 6.16
N LEU A 126 8.10 -2.75 6.96
CA LEU A 126 8.39 -2.21 8.30
C LEU A 126 9.12 -3.21 9.21
N ARG A 127 8.75 -4.50 9.12
CA ARG A 127 9.43 -5.56 9.85
C ARG A 127 10.87 -5.75 9.41
N ARG A 128 11.12 -5.76 8.10
CA ARG A 128 12.48 -5.87 7.54
C ARG A 128 13.34 -4.69 7.98
N GLU A 129 12.75 -3.50 7.98
CA GLU A 129 13.40 -2.25 8.42
C GLU A 129 13.50 -2.12 9.95
N LYS A 130 13.11 -3.16 10.70
CA LYS A 130 13.15 -3.22 12.16
C LYS A 130 12.45 -2.01 12.80
N ARG A 131 11.27 -1.64 12.29
CA ARG A 131 10.41 -0.57 12.82
C ARG A 131 9.16 -1.14 13.51
N PRO A 132 9.29 -1.91 14.61
CA PRO A 132 8.17 -2.63 15.22
C PRO A 132 7.07 -1.72 15.77
N GLU A 133 7.43 -0.56 16.32
CA GLU A 133 6.43 0.40 16.85
C GLU A 133 5.62 1.05 15.73
N LEU A 134 6.26 1.37 14.61
CA LEU A 134 5.57 1.91 13.43
C LEU A 134 4.69 0.85 12.78
N GLU A 135 5.18 -0.39 12.69
CA GLU A 135 4.40 -1.55 12.25
C GLU A 135 3.16 -1.76 13.12
N LYS A 136 3.33 -1.70 14.45
CA LYS A 136 2.23 -1.83 15.40
C LYS A 136 1.20 -0.72 15.24
N ARG A 137 1.63 0.54 15.14
CA ARG A 137 0.74 1.69 14.96
C ARG A 137 -0.06 1.58 13.66
N PHE A 138 0.60 1.27 12.54
CA PHE A 138 -0.05 1.03 11.25
C PHE A 138 -1.06 -0.11 11.31
N LEU A 139 -0.68 -1.25 11.90
CA LEU A 139 -1.58 -2.41 11.97
C LEU A 139 -2.76 -2.18 12.92
N ALA A 140 -2.56 -1.44 14.01
CA ALA A 140 -3.65 -1.09 14.93
C ALA A 140 -4.75 -0.30 14.20
N THR A 141 -4.34 0.73 13.45
CA THR A 141 -5.26 1.60 12.73
C THR A 141 -5.90 0.88 11.56
N TRP A 142 -5.12 0.09 10.80
CA TRP A 142 -5.65 -0.76 9.75
C TRP A 142 -6.72 -1.73 10.27
N CYS A 143 -6.43 -2.45 11.36
CA CYS A 143 -7.35 -3.46 11.90
C CYS A 143 -8.59 -2.82 12.56
N GLN A 144 -8.51 -1.57 13.01
CA GLN A 144 -9.67 -0.81 13.49
C GLN A 144 -10.68 -0.56 12.36
N HIS A 145 -10.20 -0.21 11.16
CA HIS A 145 -11.05 0.02 9.99
C HIS A 145 -11.48 -1.29 9.32
N PHE A 146 -10.57 -2.25 9.22
CA PHE A 146 -10.75 -3.47 8.44
C PHE A 146 -10.42 -4.74 9.25
N PRO A 147 -11.21 -5.06 10.30
CA PRO A 147 -10.95 -6.20 11.17
C PRO A 147 -11.17 -7.55 10.48
N SER A 148 -11.89 -7.56 9.36
CA SER A 148 -12.17 -8.75 8.56
C SER A 148 -12.51 -8.35 7.13
N GLY A 149 -12.37 -9.28 6.19
CA GLY A 149 -12.73 -9.05 4.78
C GLY A 149 -12.53 -10.30 3.94
N ASN A 150 -12.67 -10.14 2.63
CA ASN A 150 -12.53 -11.26 1.69
C ASN A 150 -11.04 -11.64 1.51
N GLY A 151 -10.72 -12.91 1.77
CA GLY A 151 -9.39 -13.49 1.60
C GLY A 151 -8.57 -13.61 2.88
N ALA A 152 -7.64 -14.58 2.90
CA ALA A 152 -6.89 -14.96 4.10
C ALA A 152 -6.00 -13.84 4.68
N ARG A 153 -5.60 -12.85 3.88
CA ARG A 153 -4.66 -11.80 4.30
C ARG A 153 -5.23 -10.84 5.35
N TYR A 154 -6.55 -10.65 5.40
CA TYR A 154 -7.17 -9.87 6.49
C TYR A 154 -6.90 -10.51 7.85
N GLY A 155 -7.17 -11.83 7.96
CA GLY A 155 -6.87 -12.58 9.17
C GLY A 155 -5.37 -12.56 9.52
N GLN A 156 -4.50 -12.68 8.51
CA GLN A 156 -3.05 -12.62 8.71
C GLN A 156 -2.58 -11.25 9.23
N LEU A 157 -3.16 -10.14 8.77
CA LEU A 157 -2.86 -8.79 9.29
C LEU A 157 -3.27 -8.66 10.76
N VAL A 158 -4.46 -9.16 11.12
CA VAL A 158 -4.94 -9.17 12.50
C VAL A 158 -4.06 -10.04 13.39
N ASP A 159 -3.71 -11.25 12.94
CA ASP A 159 -2.82 -12.15 13.69
C ASP A 159 -1.42 -11.60 13.85
N ARG A 160 -0.95 -10.82 12.86
CA ARG A 160 0.31 -10.11 12.94
C ARG A 160 0.26 -8.99 13.97
N PHE A 161 -0.81 -8.21 13.98
CA PHE A 161 -1.03 -7.18 15.00
C PHE A 161 -1.04 -7.78 16.41
N ARG A 162 -1.78 -8.88 16.61
CA ARG A 162 -1.86 -9.60 17.89
C ARG A 162 -0.51 -10.08 18.43
N LYS A 163 0.49 -10.26 17.58
CA LYS A 163 1.85 -10.67 18.00
C LYS A 163 2.74 -9.49 18.42
N LEU A 164 2.30 -8.25 18.19
CA LEU A 164 2.99 -7.01 18.53
C LEU A 164 2.39 -6.30 19.77
N VAL A 165 1.28 -6.82 20.28
CA VAL A 165 0.58 -6.38 21.49
C VAL A 165 0.85 -7.39 22.59
#